data_AF-A0A2A4PIF3-F1
#
_entry.id   AF-A0A2A4PIF3-F1
#
_cell.length_a   1.000
_cell.length_b   1.000
_cell.length_c   1.000
_cell.angle_alpha   90.00
_cell.angle_beta   90.00
_cell.angle_gamma   90.00
#
_symmetry.space_group_name_H-M   'P 1'
#
loop_
_entity.id
_entity.type
_entity.pdbx_description
1 polymer ?
#
loop_
_entity_poly.entity_id
_entity_poly.type
_entity_poly.pdbx_seq_one_letter_code
_entity_poly.pdbx_strand_id
1 'polypeptide(L)'
;MFLLGSEYLKGEIESLQKRTSDDAFIEELPTLFKRIDELNKMTFDFAEVQPYRLDKIAEVDGKAEKPKRALIVAVGGVLSGFIAIFVALIVGAVKRRKALAVV
;
A
#
# COMPACT_ATOMS: atom_id res chain seq x y z
N MET A 1 -3.11 18.57 -66.30
CA MET A 1 -1.70 18.37 -66.69
C MET A 1 -1.47 18.07 -68.17
N PHE A 2 -2.40 17.45 -68.91
CA PHE A 2 -2.22 17.15 -70.34
C PHE A 2 -2.07 18.38 -71.28
N LEU A 3 -2.42 19.57 -70.81
CA LEU A 3 -2.41 20.82 -71.59
C LEU A 3 -1.04 21.52 -71.66
N LEU A 4 -0.06 21.10 -70.85
CA LEU A 4 1.28 21.73 -70.77
C LEU A 4 2.31 21.12 -71.74
N GLY A 5 1.93 20.09 -72.50
CA GLY A 5 2.81 19.43 -73.47
C GLY A 5 3.78 18.40 -72.85
N SER A 6 4.39 17.58 -73.71
CA SER A 6 5.21 16.43 -73.32
C SER A 6 6.49 16.78 -72.55
N GLU A 7 7.06 17.96 -72.80
CA GLU A 7 8.31 18.39 -72.16
C GLU A 7 8.12 18.72 -70.68
N TYR A 8 6.98 19.30 -70.32
CA TYR A 8 6.61 19.53 -68.92
C TYR A 8 6.46 18.21 -68.16
N LEU A 9 5.80 17.22 -68.76
CA LEU A 9 5.63 15.89 -68.14
C LEU A 9 6.97 15.18 -67.93
N LYS A 10 7.92 15.29 -68.86
CA LYS A 10 9.26 14.71 -68.70
C LYS A 10 10.01 15.35 -67.53
N GLY A 11 9.94 16.67 -67.39
CA GLY A 11 10.55 17.39 -66.27
C GLY A 11 9.94 16.98 -64.92
N GLU A 12 8.62 16.81 -64.86
CA GLU A 12 7.93 16.34 -63.66
C GLU A 12 8.35 14.90 -63.29
N ILE A 13 8.44 13.99 -64.27
CA ILE A 13 8.91 12.62 -64.06
C ILE A 13 10.35 12.61 -63.54
N GLU A 14 11.24 13.41 -64.13
CA GLU A 14 12.63 13.50 -63.70
C GLU A 14 12.75 14.05 -62.27
N SER A 15 11.90 15.03 -61.91
CA SER A 15 11.79 15.56 -60.56
C SER A 15 11.32 14.49 -59.56
N LEU A 16 10.29 13.71 -59.92
CA LEU A 16 9.80 12.61 -59.10
C LEU A 16 10.83 11.49 -58.94
N GLN A 17 11.57 11.15 -60.00
CA GLN A 17 12.63 10.13 -59.97
C GLN A 17 13.85 10.55 -59.14
N LYS A 18 14.16 11.84 -59.12
CA LYS A 18 15.27 12.40 -58.31
C LYS A 18 14.89 12.57 -56.84
N ARG A 19 13.61 12.46 -56.50
CA ARG A 19 13.13 12.67 -55.12
C ARG A 19 13.63 11.53 -54.22
N THR A 20 14.30 11.89 -53.14
CA THR A 20 14.85 10.93 -52.17
C THR A 20 13.85 10.56 -51.06
N SER A 21 12.84 11.40 -50.81
CA SER A 21 11.82 11.16 -49.79
C SER A 21 10.45 11.68 -50.23
N ASP A 22 9.44 10.86 -49.97
CA ASP A 22 8.03 11.12 -50.28
C ASP A 22 7.28 11.72 -49.08
N ASP A 23 7.97 11.94 -47.97
CA ASP A 23 7.42 12.31 -46.67
C ASP A 23 6.60 13.61 -46.73
N ALA A 24 7.03 14.57 -47.56
CA ALA A 24 6.33 15.84 -47.75
C ALA A 24 4.98 15.72 -48.48
N PHE A 25 4.71 14.56 -49.11
CA PHE A 25 3.51 14.30 -49.90
C PHE A 25 2.53 13.36 -49.18
N ILE A 26 2.91 12.84 -48.00
CA ILE A 26 2.04 12.03 -47.16
C ILE A 26 1.32 12.98 -46.19
N GLU A 27 0.04 13.22 -46.42
CA GLU A 27 -0.77 14.22 -45.70
C GLU A 27 -0.75 14.02 -44.17
N GLU A 28 -0.76 12.77 -43.71
CA GLU A 28 -0.84 12.45 -42.28
C GLU A 28 0.52 12.52 -41.56
N LEU A 29 1.63 12.41 -42.30
CA LEU A 29 2.97 12.24 -41.71
C LEU A 29 3.43 13.46 -40.88
N PRO A 30 3.21 14.72 -41.30
CA PRO A 30 3.50 15.89 -40.46
C PRO A 30 2.75 15.88 -39.13
N THR A 31 1.52 15.34 -39.10
CA THR A 31 0.73 15.29 -37.86
C THR A 31 1.29 14.25 -36.89
N LEU A 32 1.77 13.11 -37.41
CA LEU A 32 2.43 12.09 -36.61
C LEU A 32 3.75 12.58 -36.04
N PHE A 33 4.57 13.28 -36.84
CA PHE A 33 5.81 13.86 -36.34
C PHE A 33 5.58 14.90 -35.25
N LYS A 34 4.54 15.74 -35.37
CA LYS A 34 4.15 16.68 -34.31
C LYS A 34 3.78 15.95 -33.02
N ARG A 35 2.96 14.90 -33.10
CA ARG A 35 2.59 14.09 -31.92
C ARG A 35 3.82 13.47 -31.27
N ILE A 36 4.72 12.88 -32.06
CA ILE A 36 5.96 12.29 -31.54
C ILE A 36 6.81 13.35 -30.83
N ASP A 37 6.95 14.53 -31.42
CA ASP A 37 7.70 15.64 -30.83
C ASP A 37 7.04 16.14 -29.52
N GLU A 38 5.72 16.24 -29.49
CA GLU A 38 4.95 16.57 -28.28
C GLU A 38 5.16 15.54 -27.16
N LEU A 39 5.09 14.25 -27.48
CA LEU A 39 5.33 13.17 -26.52
C LEU A 39 6.79 13.19 -26.01
N ASN A 40 7.76 13.39 -26.90
CA ASN A 40 9.18 13.41 -26.54
C ASN A 40 9.54 14.62 -25.65
N LYS A 41 8.81 15.73 -25.77
CA LYS A 41 8.96 16.91 -24.92
C LYS A 41 8.32 16.74 -23.53
N MET A 42 7.46 15.74 -23.37
CA MET A 42 6.73 15.54 -22.11
C MET A 42 7.66 14.90 -21.07
N THR A 43 8.05 15.68 -20.08
CA THR A 43 8.82 15.20 -18.93
C THR A 43 7.88 15.03 -17.74
N PHE A 44 7.81 13.82 -17.17
CA PHE A 44 6.99 13.57 -16.00
C PHE A 44 7.87 13.60 -14.75
N ASP A 45 7.54 14.49 -13.81
CA ASP A 45 8.12 14.50 -12.47
C ASP A 45 7.11 13.87 -11.51
N PHE A 46 7.51 12.76 -10.90
CA PHE A 46 6.71 12.03 -9.92
C PHE A 46 7.22 12.22 -8.49
N ALA A 47 8.19 13.11 -8.26
CA ALA A 47 8.81 13.31 -6.95
C ALA A 47 7.81 13.70 -5.85
N GLU A 48 6.73 14.41 -6.21
CA GLU A 48 5.72 14.90 -5.26
C GLU A 48 4.37 14.15 -5.35
N VAL A 49 4.27 13.14 -6.22
CA VAL A 49 3.02 12.40 -6.39
C VAL A 49 2.86 11.37 -5.28
N GLN A 50 2.02 11.68 -4.30
CA GLN A 50 1.63 10.72 -3.27
C GLN A 50 0.57 9.76 -3.83
N PRO A 51 0.83 8.44 -3.90
CA PRO A 51 -0.10 7.47 -4.46
C PRO A 51 -1.30 7.18 -3.53
N TYR A 52 -1.32 7.78 -2.34
CA TYR A 52 -2.35 7.59 -1.34
C TYR A 52 -2.94 8.93 -0.91
N ARG A 53 -4.22 8.92 -0.57
CA ARG A 53 -4.87 10.02 0.14
C ARG A 53 -5.04 9.60 1.59
N LEU A 54 -4.55 10.41 2.51
CA LEU A 54 -4.69 10.14 3.94
C LEU A 54 -6.10 10.53 4.39
N ASP A 55 -7.00 9.54 4.48
CA ASP A 55 -8.39 9.79 4.88
C ASP A 55 -8.54 9.99 6.41
N LYS A 56 -7.65 9.38 7.22
CA LYS A 56 -7.61 9.59 8.67
C LYS A 56 -6.20 9.37 9.23
N ILE A 57 -5.77 10.28 10.09
CA ILE A 57 -4.49 10.19 10.82
C ILE A 57 -4.59 9.05 11.85
N ALA A 58 -3.50 8.32 12.07
CA ALA A 58 -3.43 7.27 13.09
C ALA A 58 -3.77 7.86 14.47
N GLU A 59 -4.89 7.42 15.02
CA GLU A 59 -5.35 7.80 16.35
C GLU A 59 -4.76 6.81 17.35
N VAL A 60 -3.92 7.31 18.26
CA VAL A 60 -3.35 6.49 19.32
C VAL A 60 -4.40 6.40 20.42
N ASP A 61 -5.11 5.28 20.48
CA ASP A 61 -5.92 4.94 21.65
C ASP A 61 -4.93 4.70 22.79
N GLY A 62 -4.78 5.68 23.68
CA GLY A 62 -3.88 5.63 24.86
C GLY A 62 -4.25 4.54 25.87
N LYS A 63 -5.05 3.56 25.47
CA LYS A 63 -5.49 2.41 26.23
C LYS A 63 -4.75 1.18 25.76
N ALA A 64 -4.12 0.49 26.71
CA ALA A 64 -3.55 -0.82 26.46
C ALA A 64 -4.69 -1.83 26.23
N GLU A 65 -4.80 -2.35 25.02
CA GLU A 65 -5.76 -3.41 24.68
C GLU A 65 -5.60 -4.67 25.56
N LYS A 66 -4.36 -4.99 26.00
CA LYS A 66 -4.03 -6.17 26.84
C LYS A 66 -2.77 -5.91 27.71
N PRO A 67 -2.52 -6.63 28.83
CA PRO A 67 -3.32 -7.70 29.43
C PRO A 67 -4.24 -7.21 30.55
N LYS A 68 -5.34 -7.93 30.79
CA LYS A 68 -6.39 -7.61 31.78
C LYS A 68 -5.86 -7.71 33.22
N ARG A 69 -5.17 -6.67 33.70
CA ARG A 69 -4.49 -6.66 35.02
C ARG A 69 -5.43 -7.00 36.18
N ALA A 70 -6.69 -6.56 36.11
CA ALA A 70 -7.72 -6.90 37.10
C ALA A 70 -7.98 -8.41 37.19
N LEU A 71 -7.96 -9.12 36.06
CA LEU A 71 -8.18 -10.57 36.02
C LEU A 71 -7.01 -11.32 36.67
N ILE A 72 -5.78 -10.86 36.46
CA ILE A 72 -4.58 -11.44 37.09
C ILE A 72 -4.66 -11.31 38.62
N VAL A 73 -5.04 -10.13 39.11
CA VAL A 73 -5.19 -9.88 40.55
C VAL A 73 -6.31 -10.73 41.15
N ALA A 74 -7.45 -10.84 40.46
CA ALA A 74 -8.58 -11.65 40.91
C ALA A 74 -8.18 -13.13 41.07
N VAL A 75 -7.48 -13.70 40.07
CA VAL A 75 -7.04 -15.09 40.10
C VAL A 75 -6.04 -15.33 41.24
N GLY A 76 -5.06 -14.45 41.44
CA GLY A 76 -4.11 -14.56 42.54
C GLY A 76 -4.76 -14.48 43.93
N GLY A 77 -5.73 -13.58 44.09
CA GLY A 77 -6.50 -13.46 45.33
C GLY A 77 -7.30 -14.72 45.65
N VAL A 78 -7.97 -15.30 44.65
CA VAL A 78 -8.74 -16.54 44.83
C VAL A 78 -7.83 -17.71 45.22
N LEU A 79 -6.72 -17.90 44.50
CA LEU A 79 -5.76 -18.99 44.77
C LEU A 79 -5.18 -18.92 46.18
N SER A 80 -4.75 -17.73 46.62
CA SER A 80 -4.20 -17.55 47.97
C SER A 80 -5.26 -17.75 49.07
N GLY A 81 -6.50 -17.29 48.84
CA GLY A 81 -7.61 -17.52 49.75
C GLY A 81 -7.93 -19.00 49.95
N PHE A 82 -7.98 -19.78 48.87
CA PHE A 82 -8.19 -21.23 48.96
C PHE A 82 -7.09 -21.91 49.78
N ILE A 83 -5.81 -21.58 49.52
CA ILE A 83 -4.69 -22.14 50.26
C ILE A 83 -4.79 -21.81 51.76
N ALA A 84 -5.15 -20.56 52.11
CA ALA A 84 -5.31 -20.15 53.50
C ALA A 84 -6.40 -20.94 54.23
N ILE A 85 -7.53 -21.20 53.56
CA ILE A 85 -8.63 -22.01 54.13
C ILE A 85 -8.17 -23.44 54.39
N PHE A 86 -7.48 -24.08 53.43
CA PHE A 86 -6.96 -25.44 53.62
C PHE A 86 -5.99 -25.52 54.80
N VAL A 87 -5.06 -24.57 54.92
CA VAL A 87 -4.13 -24.51 56.05
C VAL A 87 -4.88 -24.35 57.37
N ALA A 88 -5.87 -23.46 57.44
CA ALA A 88 -6.67 -23.25 58.64
C ALA A 88 -7.42 -24.51 59.08
N LEU A 89 -8.01 -25.26 58.13
CA LEU A 89 -8.69 -26.52 58.41
C LEU A 89 -7.74 -27.60 58.92
N ILE A 90 -6.57 -27.77 58.30
CA ILE A 90 -5.56 -28.74 58.74
C ILE A 90 -5.09 -28.42 60.15
N VAL A 91 -4.72 -27.16 60.42
CA VAL A 91 -4.26 -26.73 61.75
C VAL A 91 -5.36 -26.92 62.79
N GLY A 92 -6.60 -26.56 62.48
CA GLY A 92 -7.75 -26.77 63.36
C GLY A 92 -7.99 -28.25 63.69
N ALA A 93 -7.96 -29.11 62.68
CA ALA A 93 -8.13 -30.56 62.85
C ALA A 93 -7.01 -31.18 63.70
N VAL A 94 -5.74 -30.80 63.47
CA VAL A 94 -4.60 -31.28 64.25
C VAL A 94 -4.70 -30.84 65.71
N LYS A 95 -5.06 -29.58 65.97
CA LYS A 95 -5.26 -29.06 67.34
C LYS A 95 -6.37 -29.84 68.06
N ARG A 96 -7.50 -30.08 67.39
CA ARG A 96 -8.62 -30.85 67.96
C ARG A 96 -8.22 -32.29 68.30
N ARG A 97 -7.45 -32.95 67.43
CA ARG A 97 -6.96 -34.32 67.69
C ARG A 97 -6.03 -34.39 68.90
N LYS A 98 -5.12 -33.42 69.05
CA LYS A 98 -4.22 -33.35 70.22
C LYS A 98 -4.98 -33.11 71.52
N ALA A 99 -5.96 -32.22 71.52
CA ALA A 99 -6.81 -31.98 72.70
C ALA A 99 -7.58 -33.24 73.14
N LEU A 100 -8.11 -34.02 72.20
CA LEU A 100 -8.83 -35.27 72.49
C LEU A 100 -7.93 -36.44 72.93
N ALA A 101 -6.62 -36.37 72.68
CA ALA A 101 -5.66 -37.39 73.11
C ALA A 101 -5.04 -37.11 74.48
N VAL A 102 -5.30 -35.92 75.05
CA VAL A 102 -4.79 -35.47 76.37
C VAL A 102 -5.90 -35.49 77.43
N VAL A 103 -7.13 -35.82 77.05
CA VAL A 103 -8.27 -36.12 77.95
C VAL A 103 -8.35 -37.63 78.13
#